data_AF-A0A9X2E030-F1
#
_entry.id   AF-A0A9X2E030-F1
#
_cell.length_a   1.000
_cell.length_b   1.000
_cell.length_c   1.000
_cell.angle_alpha   90.00
_cell.angle_beta   90.00
_cell.angle_gamma   90.00
#
_symmetry.space_group_name_H-M   'P 1'
#
loop_
_entity.id
_entity.type
_entity.pdbx_description
1 polymer ?
#
loop_
_entity_poly.entity_id
_entity_poly.type
_entity_poly.pdbx_seq_one_letter_code
_entity_poly.pdbx_strand_id
1 'polypeptide(L)'
;MDSRARTVTGGLGAALVLSIGAAGVLLGAGPAAAAENDGIPANGGTVQLDFGPEWAGWTAVAGFQVPGSGGSISWTTGSLDTDGTGAVTTYAGPVDIYLTNPSNPRDDPPAETYEVFAYRGETVSWTIDAVTYEETLVGEAPTPDVPSLDTLENGGLIAVGEYDLAPAQYETGVAFDLTVSGLQFSDETPGDLDGLEVTSYLYSEPKEIGTAVIAGGAYTQTIPAEFTTEPHTYASYDEYGRLIAAATLDGGASSEGPAATPAPTATAAPVAPSTPAAVTTSGKTGRGTLASTGVETAGLAAGGAALLLAGAVSLLAVKRRTSRA
;
A
#
# COMPACT_ATOMS: atom_id res chain seq x y z
N MET A 1 -12.57 8.08 43.33
CA MET A 1 -13.69 7.23 42.89
C MET A 1 -13.12 6.22 41.91
N ASP A 2 -13.22 4.96 42.31
CA ASP A 2 -12.78 3.70 41.72
C ASP A 2 -12.26 3.68 40.28
N SER A 3 -10.97 3.35 40.18
CA SER A 3 -10.33 2.83 38.96
C SER A 3 -10.84 1.41 38.70
N ARG A 4 -11.66 1.24 37.66
CA ARG A 4 -11.96 -0.09 37.11
C ARG A 4 -11.02 -0.34 35.94
N ALA A 5 -10.09 -1.27 36.14
CA ALA A 5 -9.36 -1.91 35.07
C ALA A 5 -10.36 -2.50 34.06
N ARG A 6 -10.40 -1.94 32.84
CA ARG A 6 -10.98 -2.63 31.69
C ARG A 6 -9.88 -3.42 31.03
N THR A 7 -9.93 -4.72 31.22
CA THR A 7 -9.24 -5.71 30.41
C THR A 7 -9.62 -5.49 28.95
N VAL A 8 -8.72 -4.91 28.16
CA VAL A 8 -8.84 -4.94 26.69
C VAL A 8 -8.55 -6.36 26.28
N THR A 9 -9.61 -7.05 25.88
CA THR A 9 -9.53 -8.35 25.25
C THR A 9 -8.98 -8.09 23.85
N GLY A 10 -7.67 -8.25 23.67
CA GLY A 10 -7.07 -8.32 22.34
C GLY A 10 -7.73 -9.48 21.60
N GLY A 11 -8.60 -9.14 20.65
CA GLY A 11 -9.30 -10.10 19.81
C GLY A 11 -8.29 -10.85 18.95
N LEU A 12 -8.15 -12.14 19.25
CA LEU A 12 -7.41 -13.13 18.50
C LEU A 12 -7.86 -13.20 17.03
N GLY A 13 -6.87 -13.30 16.14
CA GLY A 13 -6.72 -14.52 15.33
C GLY A 13 -7.21 -14.46 13.90
N ALA A 14 -6.28 -14.21 12.98
CA ALA A 14 -6.16 -15.00 11.77
C ALA A 14 -4.77 -15.65 11.75
N ALA A 15 -4.56 -16.68 12.58
CA ALA A 15 -3.48 -17.62 12.36
C ALA A 15 -3.88 -18.50 11.18
N LEU A 16 -3.57 -18.04 9.96
CA LEU A 16 -3.67 -18.87 8.78
C LEU A 16 -2.48 -19.85 8.82
N VAL A 17 -2.70 -21.04 9.36
CA VAL A 17 -1.78 -22.17 9.17
C VAL A 17 -1.95 -22.62 7.72
N LEU A 18 -1.22 -21.97 6.80
CA LEU A 18 -1.00 -22.49 5.46
C LEU A 18 -0.04 -23.67 5.60
N SER A 19 -0.55 -24.87 5.37
CA SER A 19 0.27 -26.04 5.07
C SER A 19 1.15 -25.70 3.86
N ILE A 20 2.45 -25.54 4.13
CA ILE A 20 3.50 -25.13 3.21
C ILE A 20 3.56 -26.11 2.02
N GLY A 21 3.04 -25.68 0.87
CA GLY A 21 3.62 -25.97 -0.43
C GLY A 21 4.50 -24.79 -0.82
N ALA A 22 5.63 -25.03 -1.49
CA ALA A 22 6.70 -24.07 -1.79
C ALA A 22 6.31 -22.93 -2.75
N ALA A 23 5.33 -22.11 -2.37
CA ALA A 23 4.93 -20.91 -3.08
C ALA A 23 5.23 -19.69 -2.21
N GLY A 24 6.02 -18.75 -2.73
CA GLY A 24 6.20 -17.44 -2.11
C GLY A 24 4.87 -16.68 -2.05
N VAL A 25 4.56 -16.08 -0.92
CA VAL A 25 3.32 -15.39 -0.59
C VAL A 25 3.63 -13.93 -0.26
N LEU A 26 2.99 -13.03 -0.99
CA LEU A 26 2.92 -11.63 -0.62
C LEU A 26 1.88 -11.44 0.48
N LEU A 27 2.30 -10.95 1.66
CA LEU A 27 1.39 -10.59 2.74
C LEU A 27 1.32 -9.07 2.83
N GLY A 28 0.18 -8.51 2.43
CA GLY A 28 -0.12 -7.10 2.67
C GLY A 28 -0.38 -6.87 4.16
N ALA A 29 0.17 -5.79 4.71
CA ALA A 29 -0.30 -5.30 5.99
C ALA A 29 -1.72 -4.73 5.78
N GLY A 30 -2.74 -5.41 6.32
CA GLY A 30 -4.10 -4.85 6.31
C GLY A 30 -4.12 -3.55 7.13
N PRO A 31 -4.91 -2.53 6.73
CA PRO A 31 -4.94 -1.27 7.43
C PRO A 31 -5.48 -1.46 8.85
N ALA A 32 -4.72 -1.00 9.84
CA ALA A 32 -5.26 -0.76 11.17
C ALA A 32 -5.96 0.60 11.14
N ALA A 33 -7.27 0.64 11.37
CA ALA A 33 -7.98 1.90 11.51
C ALA A 33 -7.50 2.63 12.79
N ALA A 34 -7.08 3.88 12.65
CA ALA A 34 -6.78 4.73 13.80
C ALA A 34 -8.08 5.10 14.52
N ALA A 35 -8.03 5.22 15.86
CA ALA A 35 -8.95 6.12 16.55
C ALA A 35 -8.60 7.58 16.19
N GLU A 36 -9.61 8.45 16.06
CA GLU A 36 -9.57 9.75 15.34
C GLU A 36 -8.33 10.63 15.57
N ASN A 37 -7.69 10.59 16.74
CA ASN A 37 -6.49 11.40 17.05
C ASN A 37 -5.28 10.59 17.56
N ASP A 38 -5.44 9.29 17.83
CA ASP A 38 -4.39 8.48 18.48
C ASP A 38 -3.22 8.17 17.53
N GLY A 39 -3.43 8.25 16.22
CA GLY A 39 -2.39 8.02 15.21
C GLY A 39 -1.58 9.26 14.84
N ILE A 40 -1.97 10.46 15.28
CA ILE A 40 -1.30 11.73 14.94
C ILE A 40 0.19 11.74 15.33
N PRO A 41 0.62 11.24 16.52
CA PRO A 41 2.04 11.27 16.89
C PRO A 41 2.97 10.54 15.91
N ALA A 42 2.48 9.53 15.19
CA ALA A 42 3.26 8.74 14.25
C ALA A 42 3.07 9.17 12.78
N ASN A 43 1.89 9.72 12.44
CA ASN A 43 1.48 10.00 11.06
C ASN A 43 1.25 11.49 10.77
N GLY A 44 1.48 12.33 11.77
CA GLY A 44 1.13 13.74 11.73
C GLY A 44 2.33 14.68 11.74
N GLY A 45 2.00 15.96 11.68
CA GLY A 45 2.94 17.08 11.77
C GLY A 45 2.31 18.24 12.53
N THR A 46 3.08 19.30 12.71
CA THR A 46 2.59 20.55 13.30
C THR A 46 2.58 21.65 12.25
N VAL A 47 1.47 22.36 12.15
CA VAL A 47 1.32 23.55 11.32
C VAL A 47 1.27 24.76 12.24
N GLN A 48 2.27 25.63 12.14
CA GLN A 48 2.25 26.96 12.72
C GLN A 48 1.54 27.90 11.75
N LEU A 49 0.63 28.71 12.29
CA LEU A 49 -0.25 29.59 11.53
C LEU A 49 -0.01 31.02 11.99
N ASP A 50 0.16 31.93 11.05
CA ASP A 50 0.23 33.37 11.28
C ASP A 50 -0.88 34.05 10.48
N PHE A 51 -1.92 34.49 11.19
CA PHE A 51 -3.02 35.26 10.61
C PHE A 51 -2.85 36.77 10.80
N GLY A 52 -1.87 37.20 11.60
CA GLY A 52 -1.70 38.60 11.99
C GLY A 52 -2.52 39.04 13.20
N PRO A 53 -2.10 40.14 13.87
CA PRO A 53 -2.57 40.54 15.21
C PRO A 53 -4.05 40.91 15.29
N GLU A 54 -4.71 41.22 14.19
CA GLU A 54 -6.16 41.45 14.13
C GLU A 54 -6.99 40.19 14.46
N TRP A 55 -6.39 39.01 14.34
CA TRP A 55 -6.99 37.72 14.70
C TRP A 55 -6.54 37.19 16.06
N ALA A 56 -5.84 38.00 16.85
CA ALA A 56 -5.44 37.65 18.19
C ALA A 56 -6.65 37.18 19.05
N GLY A 57 -6.48 36.05 19.75
CA GLY A 57 -7.52 35.46 20.59
C GLY A 57 -8.59 34.64 19.85
N TRP A 58 -8.52 34.53 18.52
CA TRP A 58 -9.34 33.57 17.77
C TRP A 58 -8.82 32.14 17.92
N THR A 59 -9.61 31.15 17.50
CA THR A 59 -9.20 29.75 17.47
C THR A 59 -9.11 29.28 16.03
N ALA A 60 -7.93 28.85 15.62
CA ALA A 60 -7.74 28.11 14.37
C ALA A 60 -8.20 26.66 14.56
N VAL A 61 -8.95 26.16 13.59
CA VAL A 61 -9.41 24.77 13.53
C VAL A 61 -8.86 24.16 12.26
N ALA A 62 -8.25 22.99 12.39
CA ALA A 62 -7.69 22.22 11.30
C ALA A 62 -8.55 20.99 11.04
N GLY A 63 -9.14 20.90 9.86
CA GLY A 63 -9.84 19.73 9.34
C GLY A 63 -8.93 18.88 8.49
N PHE A 64 -8.94 17.58 8.75
CA PHE A 64 -8.07 16.64 8.04
C PHE A 64 -8.74 15.28 7.90
N GLN A 65 -8.36 14.56 6.85
CA GLN A 65 -8.79 13.19 6.64
C GLN A 65 -8.00 12.24 7.55
N VAL A 66 -8.71 11.33 8.22
CA VAL A 66 -8.09 10.31 9.09
C VAL A 66 -7.64 9.13 8.21
N PRO A 67 -6.34 8.77 8.19
CA PRO A 67 -5.85 7.63 7.42
C PRO A 67 -6.57 6.31 7.78
N GLY A 68 -6.88 5.50 6.77
CA GLY A 68 -7.51 4.19 6.95
C GLY A 68 -8.95 4.22 7.48
N SER A 69 -9.59 5.40 7.52
CA SER A 69 -10.94 5.56 8.08
C SER A 69 -12.09 5.47 7.06
N GLY A 70 -11.78 5.30 5.77
CA GLY A 70 -12.78 5.35 4.69
C GLY A 70 -13.33 6.76 4.45
N GLY A 71 -12.52 7.80 4.69
CA GLY A 71 -12.88 9.19 4.39
C GLY A 71 -13.42 10.00 5.57
N SER A 72 -13.27 9.51 6.80
CA SER A 72 -13.67 10.27 7.98
C SER A 72 -12.80 11.52 8.14
N ILE A 73 -13.44 12.63 8.50
CA ILE A 73 -12.78 13.90 8.79
C ILE A 73 -12.73 14.08 10.30
N SER A 74 -11.56 14.43 10.83
CA SER A 74 -11.36 14.82 12.22
C SER A 74 -10.83 16.26 12.28
N TRP A 75 -10.81 16.82 13.49
CA TRP A 75 -10.48 18.22 13.72
C TRP A 75 -9.55 18.38 14.92
N THR A 76 -8.58 19.27 14.80
CA THR A 76 -7.81 19.78 15.93
C THR A 76 -7.88 21.30 15.99
N THR A 77 -7.55 21.88 17.13
CA THR A 77 -7.68 23.33 17.36
C THR A 77 -6.44 23.92 18.00
N GLY A 78 -6.14 25.16 17.65
CA GLY A 78 -5.06 25.97 18.22
C GLY A 78 -5.54 27.39 18.50
N SER A 79 -5.28 27.91 19.70
CA SER A 79 -5.57 29.32 20.01
C SER A 79 -4.51 30.23 19.41
N LEU A 80 -4.93 31.36 18.83
CA LEU A 80 -4.04 32.41 18.33
C LEU A 80 -3.63 33.35 19.47
N ASP A 81 -2.34 33.62 19.58
CA ASP A 81 -1.74 34.48 20.60
C ASP A 81 -1.94 35.97 20.29
N THR A 82 -1.23 36.84 21.01
CA THR A 82 -1.35 38.30 20.86
C THR A 82 -0.89 38.82 19.51
N ASP A 83 -0.05 38.07 18.82
CA ASP A 83 0.45 38.42 17.49
C ASP A 83 -0.41 37.79 16.39
N GLY A 84 -1.45 37.04 16.76
CA GLY A 84 -2.30 36.31 15.81
C GLY A 84 -1.69 35.00 15.33
N THR A 85 -0.71 34.48 16.06
CA THR A 85 0.00 33.26 15.70
C THR A 85 -0.44 32.08 16.56
N GLY A 86 -0.46 30.88 16.02
CA GLY A 86 -0.82 29.67 16.75
C GLY A 86 -0.29 28.41 16.09
N ALA A 87 -0.59 27.27 16.69
CA ALA A 87 -0.19 25.98 16.14
C ALA A 87 -1.32 24.96 16.25
N VAL A 88 -1.43 24.11 15.24
CA VAL A 88 -2.33 22.96 15.19
C VAL A 88 -1.51 21.71 14.86
N THR A 89 -1.83 20.60 15.52
CA THR A 89 -1.24 19.29 15.20
C THR A 89 -2.28 18.47 14.47
N THR A 90 -1.90 17.86 13.35
CA THR A 90 -2.82 17.22 12.39
C THR A 90 -2.14 16.02 11.75
N TYR A 91 -2.90 15.13 11.10
CA TYR A 91 -2.30 14.18 10.16
C TYR A 91 -1.58 14.93 9.04
N ALA A 92 -0.51 14.33 8.51
CA ALA A 92 0.19 14.85 7.34
C ALA A 92 -0.75 14.85 6.11
N GLY A 93 -0.43 15.65 5.10
CA GLY A 93 -1.23 15.85 3.90
C GLY A 93 -1.86 17.25 3.80
N PRO A 94 -2.80 17.43 2.86
CA PRO A 94 -3.65 18.62 2.78
C PRO A 94 -4.54 18.76 4.02
N VAL A 95 -4.67 19.99 4.50
CA VAL A 95 -5.39 20.36 5.72
C VAL A 95 -6.20 21.62 5.46
N ASP A 96 -7.48 21.58 5.77
CA ASP A 96 -8.36 22.74 5.71
C ASP A 96 -8.32 23.51 7.04
N ILE A 97 -7.89 24.77 7.02
CA ILE A 97 -7.88 25.64 8.19
C ILE A 97 -9.08 26.59 8.13
N TYR A 98 -9.73 26.83 9.27
CA TYR A 98 -10.67 27.93 9.42
C TYR A 98 -10.59 28.56 10.80
N LEU A 99 -11.08 29.80 10.91
CA LEU A 99 -11.12 30.53 12.18
C LEU A 99 -12.51 30.45 12.81
N THR A 100 -12.55 30.09 14.10
CA THR A 100 -13.76 30.17 14.91
C THR A 100 -13.64 31.25 15.96
N ASN A 101 -14.74 31.99 16.13
CA ASN A 101 -14.84 32.94 17.22
C ASN A 101 -15.17 32.15 18.51
N PRO A 102 -14.36 32.28 19.58
CA PRO A 102 -14.62 31.57 20.84
C PRO A 102 -15.98 31.91 21.47
N SER A 103 -16.61 33.02 21.07
CA SER A 103 -17.94 33.43 21.53
C SER A 103 -19.11 32.77 20.79
N ASN A 104 -18.85 32.13 19.64
CA ASN A 104 -19.85 31.44 18.82
C ASN A 104 -19.20 30.31 18.00
N PRO A 105 -18.78 29.21 18.64
CA PRO A 105 -18.34 28.03 17.91
C PRO A 105 -19.53 27.48 17.14
N ARG A 106 -19.49 27.52 15.81
CA ARG A 106 -20.43 26.76 14.98
C ARG A 106 -19.88 25.34 14.84
N ASP A 107 -20.78 24.36 14.90
CA ASP A 107 -20.45 22.94 14.69
C ASP A 107 -20.14 22.61 13.22
N ASP A 108 -20.58 23.47 12.28
CA ASP A 108 -20.25 23.33 10.86
C ASP A 108 -19.07 24.23 10.48
N PRO A 109 -18.08 23.72 9.71
CA PRO A 109 -17.02 24.54 9.16
C PRO A 109 -17.62 25.67 8.32
N PRO A 110 -17.11 26.91 8.43
CA PRO A 110 -17.53 28.00 7.57
C PRO A 110 -17.23 27.65 6.10
N ALA A 111 -17.93 28.31 5.18
CA ALA A 111 -17.68 28.13 3.74
C ALA A 111 -16.27 28.61 3.30
N GLU A 112 -15.56 29.30 4.18
CA GLU A 112 -14.23 29.85 3.95
C GLU A 112 -13.22 28.99 4.72
N THR A 113 -12.46 28.19 3.97
CA THR A 113 -11.33 27.42 4.46
C THR A 113 -10.06 27.87 3.74
N TYR A 114 -8.93 27.70 4.40
CA TYR A 114 -7.60 27.97 3.89
C TYR A 114 -6.87 26.64 3.73
N GLU A 115 -6.37 26.35 2.53
CA GLU A 115 -5.69 25.09 2.27
C GLU A 115 -4.20 25.21 2.62
N VAL A 116 -3.75 24.40 3.57
CA VAL A 116 -2.33 24.30 3.96
C VAL A 116 -1.89 22.84 3.93
N PHE A 117 -0.58 22.63 4.00
CA PHE A 117 -0.01 21.27 4.03
C PHE A 117 0.72 21.01 5.35
N ALA A 118 0.52 19.80 5.88
CA ALA A 118 1.28 19.25 6.99
C ALA A 118 2.18 18.11 6.51
N TYR A 119 3.35 17.99 7.13
CA TYR A 119 4.39 17.02 6.74
C TYR A 119 4.73 16.14 7.93
N ARG A 120 4.85 14.82 7.72
CA ARG A 120 5.02 13.86 8.82
C ARG A 120 6.30 14.16 9.60
N GLY A 121 6.17 14.32 10.92
CA GLY A 121 7.28 14.57 11.83
C GLY A 121 7.81 16.01 11.82
N GLU A 122 7.30 16.86 10.93
CA GLU A 122 7.80 18.20 10.72
C GLU A 122 6.94 19.27 11.40
N THR A 123 7.54 20.45 11.57
CA THR A 123 6.83 21.68 11.93
C THR A 123 7.01 22.68 10.80
N VAL A 124 5.92 23.07 10.16
CA VAL A 124 5.91 24.04 9.05
C VAL A 124 5.13 25.29 9.44
N SER A 125 5.55 26.44 8.94
CA SER A 125 4.90 27.72 9.25
C SER A 125 4.24 28.29 8.00
N TRP A 126 3.00 28.77 8.15
CA TRP A 126 2.22 29.39 7.09
C TRP A 126 1.78 30.78 7.51
N THR A 127 1.89 31.74 6.59
CA THR A 127 1.25 33.05 6.70
C THR A 127 -0.04 33.01 5.91
N ILE A 128 -1.14 33.46 6.52
CA ILE A 128 -2.47 33.46 5.92
C ILE A 128 -3.02 34.89 5.96
N ASP A 129 -3.23 35.48 4.79
CA ASP A 129 -3.96 36.74 4.67
C ASP A 129 -5.45 36.43 4.54
N ALA A 130 -6.18 36.59 5.65
CA ALA A 130 -7.62 36.35 5.73
C ALA A 130 -8.46 37.36 4.93
N VAL A 131 -7.88 38.45 4.41
CA VAL A 131 -8.57 39.44 3.58
C VAL A 131 -8.46 39.08 2.11
N THR A 132 -7.29 38.61 1.66
CA THR A 132 -7.06 38.21 0.28
C THR A 132 -7.31 36.72 0.03
N TYR A 133 -7.44 35.92 1.09
CA TYR A 133 -7.49 34.45 1.05
C TYR A 133 -6.24 33.88 0.37
N GLU A 134 -5.07 34.40 0.72
CA GLU A 134 -3.78 33.91 0.25
C GLU A 134 -3.03 33.20 1.38
N GLU A 135 -2.69 31.94 1.16
CA GLU A 135 -1.83 31.14 2.02
C GLU A 135 -0.41 31.07 1.44
N THR A 136 0.59 31.33 2.28
CA THR A 136 2.00 31.27 1.88
C THR A 136 2.80 30.45 2.88
N LEU A 137 3.43 29.38 2.39
CA LEU A 137 4.40 28.63 3.17
C LEU A 137 5.63 29.50 3.46
N VAL A 138 6.04 29.56 4.72
CA VAL A 138 7.25 30.26 5.15
C VAL A 138 8.44 29.33 4.95
N GLY A 139 9.23 29.60 3.91
CA GLY A 139 10.39 28.79 3.55
C GLY A 139 10.10 27.80 2.43
N GLU A 140 10.86 26.71 2.38
CA GLU A 140 10.68 25.63 1.42
C GLU A 140 9.87 24.49 2.05
N ALA A 141 9.13 23.74 1.22
CA ALA A 141 8.45 22.53 1.65
C ALA A 141 9.50 21.52 2.17
N PRO A 142 9.37 21.01 3.41
CA PRO A 142 10.31 20.02 3.91
C PRO A 142 10.12 18.69 3.16
N THR A 143 11.18 17.89 3.15
CA THR A 143 11.12 16.49 2.72
C THR A 143 11.10 15.62 3.97
N PRO A 144 9.98 14.93 4.28
CA PRO A 144 9.89 14.09 5.46
C PRO A 144 10.93 12.96 5.45
N ASP A 145 11.57 12.73 6.60
CA ASP A 145 12.51 11.62 6.76
C ASP A 145 11.80 10.29 6.52
N VAL A 146 12.40 9.40 5.71
CA VAL A 146 11.87 8.06 5.46
C VAL A 146 11.96 7.23 6.74
N PRO A 147 10.88 6.55 7.19
CA PRO A 147 10.88 5.82 8.45
C PRO A 147 11.85 4.65 8.41
N SER A 148 12.43 4.32 9.57
CA SER A 148 13.15 3.06 9.76
C SER A 148 12.20 1.86 9.69
N LEU A 149 12.75 0.65 9.52
CA LEU A 149 11.94 -0.59 9.52
C LEU A 149 11.17 -0.75 10.84
N ASP A 150 11.81 -0.48 11.98
CA ASP A 150 11.16 -0.56 13.28
C ASP A 150 10.00 0.44 13.43
N THR A 151 10.18 1.66 12.91
CA THR A 151 9.10 2.66 12.87
C THR A 151 7.95 2.21 11.98
N LEU A 152 8.24 1.60 10.84
CA LEU A 152 7.23 1.06 9.93
C LEU A 152 6.43 -0.08 10.58
N GLU A 153 7.09 -1.01 11.26
CA GLU A 153 6.45 -2.21 11.83
C GLU A 153 5.82 -1.96 13.21
N ASN A 154 6.46 -1.13 14.05
CA ASN A 154 6.12 -0.94 15.46
C ASN A 154 5.78 0.51 15.83
N GLY A 155 6.02 1.48 14.94
CA GLY A 155 5.82 2.91 15.20
C GLY A 155 4.39 3.40 15.05
N GLY A 156 3.47 2.54 14.59
CA GLY A 156 2.05 2.90 14.42
C GLY A 156 1.78 3.73 13.17
N LEU A 157 2.55 3.53 12.10
CA LEU A 157 2.24 4.10 10.80
C LEU A 157 0.97 3.46 10.22
N ILE A 158 0.17 4.30 9.55
CA ILE A 158 -1.14 3.93 9.02
C ILE A 158 -1.18 4.31 7.55
N ALA A 159 -1.58 3.35 6.72
CA ALA A 159 -1.78 3.61 5.31
C ALA A 159 -2.92 4.61 5.10
N VAL A 160 -2.76 5.47 4.10
CA VAL A 160 -3.75 6.50 3.75
C VAL A 160 -5.14 5.91 3.53
N GLY A 161 -5.22 4.77 2.85
CA GLY A 161 -6.46 4.06 2.58
C GLY A 161 -6.25 2.55 2.50
N GLU A 162 -7.31 1.83 2.14
CA GLU A 162 -7.20 0.42 1.79
C GLU A 162 -6.47 0.26 0.46
N TYR A 163 -5.81 -0.90 0.27
CA TYR A 163 -5.14 -1.22 -0.98
C TYR A 163 -5.04 -2.72 -1.19
N ASP A 164 -5.02 -3.09 -2.47
CA ASP A 164 -4.74 -4.43 -2.95
C ASP A 164 -3.35 -4.48 -3.59
N LEU A 165 -2.74 -5.66 -3.54
CA LEU A 165 -1.42 -5.91 -4.10
C LEU A 165 -1.47 -7.04 -5.13
N ALA A 166 -0.78 -6.84 -6.24
CA ALA A 166 -0.58 -7.85 -7.28
C ALA A 166 0.84 -7.80 -7.85
N PRO A 167 1.46 -8.92 -8.23
CA PRO A 167 0.94 -10.28 -8.10
C PRO A 167 1.02 -10.80 -6.65
N ALA A 168 0.18 -11.78 -6.32
CA ALA A 168 0.20 -12.43 -5.01
C ALA A 168 1.39 -13.40 -4.81
N GLN A 169 2.05 -13.79 -5.92
CA GLN A 169 3.17 -14.71 -5.96
C GLN A 169 4.19 -14.22 -7.00
N TYR A 170 5.47 -14.45 -6.74
CA TYR A 170 6.57 -14.10 -7.63
C TYR A 170 7.70 -15.12 -7.52
N GLU A 171 8.56 -15.16 -8.52
CA GLU A 171 9.67 -16.11 -8.61
C GLU A 171 10.94 -15.57 -7.97
N THR A 172 11.66 -16.43 -7.25
CA THR A 172 12.96 -16.10 -6.66
C THR A 172 13.99 -15.77 -7.74
N GLY A 173 14.66 -14.63 -7.60
CA GLY A 173 15.71 -14.16 -8.51
C GLY A 173 15.18 -13.54 -9.82
N VAL A 174 13.88 -13.23 -9.89
CA VAL A 174 13.24 -12.64 -11.07
C VAL A 174 12.59 -11.31 -10.68
N ALA A 175 12.93 -10.24 -11.41
CA ALA A 175 12.28 -8.95 -11.22
C ALA A 175 10.80 -9.03 -11.60
N PHE A 176 9.94 -8.34 -10.87
CA PHE A 176 8.51 -8.31 -11.15
C PHE A 176 7.92 -6.93 -10.89
N ASP A 177 6.77 -6.66 -11.49
CA ASP A 177 6.04 -5.42 -11.28
C ASP A 177 5.01 -5.62 -10.15
N LEU A 178 5.22 -4.92 -9.04
CA LEU A 178 4.26 -4.84 -7.94
C LEU A 178 3.27 -3.71 -8.26
N THR A 179 2.02 -4.08 -8.47
CA THR A 179 0.90 -3.16 -8.63
C THR A 179 0.19 -2.99 -7.30
N VAL A 180 0.04 -1.74 -6.88
CA VAL A 180 -0.80 -1.31 -5.77
C VAL A 180 -2.05 -0.69 -6.37
N SER A 181 -3.22 -1.13 -5.94
CA SER A 181 -4.51 -0.68 -6.50
C SER A 181 -5.57 -0.51 -5.42
N GLY A 182 -6.68 0.13 -5.77
CA GLY A 182 -7.77 0.40 -4.83
C GLY A 182 -7.50 1.61 -3.92
N LEU A 183 -6.48 2.41 -4.26
CA LEU A 183 -6.08 3.58 -3.49
C LEU A 183 -7.13 4.68 -3.62
N GLN A 184 -7.79 4.97 -2.50
CA GLN A 184 -8.67 6.12 -2.31
C GLN A 184 -8.81 6.40 -0.81
N PHE A 185 -9.11 7.64 -0.42
CA PHE A 185 -9.49 7.92 0.98
C PHE A 185 -10.91 7.45 1.27
N SER A 186 -11.84 7.72 0.34
CA SER A 186 -13.26 7.40 0.48
C SER A 186 -13.83 6.79 -0.79
N ASP A 187 -14.74 5.83 -0.62
CA ASP A 187 -15.58 5.30 -1.70
C ASP A 187 -16.48 6.40 -2.32
N GLU A 188 -16.72 7.50 -1.59
CA GLU A 188 -17.53 8.63 -2.04
C GLU A 188 -16.73 9.62 -2.93
N THR A 189 -15.40 9.58 -2.85
CA THR A 189 -14.49 10.44 -3.65
C THR A 189 -13.45 9.63 -4.44
N PRO A 190 -13.87 8.78 -5.40
CA PRO A 190 -12.92 7.98 -6.19
C PRO A 190 -11.90 8.86 -6.92
N GLY A 191 -10.62 8.47 -6.83
CA GLY A 191 -9.51 9.18 -7.48
C GLY A 191 -9.04 10.44 -6.74
N ASP A 192 -9.40 10.60 -5.47
CA ASP A 192 -8.90 11.68 -4.60
C ASP A 192 -7.37 11.68 -4.39
N LEU A 193 -6.72 10.55 -4.69
CA LEU A 193 -5.26 10.39 -4.66
C LEU A 193 -4.59 10.50 -6.04
N ASP A 194 -5.35 10.65 -7.13
CA ASP A 194 -4.79 10.68 -8.49
C ASP A 194 -3.89 11.91 -8.70
N GLY A 195 -2.76 11.69 -9.38
CA GLY A 195 -1.76 12.72 -9.65
C GLY A 195 -0.72 12.88 -8.54
N LEU A 196 -0.90 12.22 -7.39
CA LEU A 196 0.08 12.22 -6.30
C LEU A 196 1.31 11.37 -6.68
N GLU A 197 2.49 11.94 -6.47
CA GLU A 197 3.76 11.22 -6.60
C GLU A 197 4.02 10.36 -5.36
N VAL A 198 4.48 9.14 -5.58
CA VAL A 198 4.75 8.14 -4.56
C VAL A 198 6.15 7.59 -4.76
N THR A 199 6.95 7.65 -3.71
CA THR A 199 8.31 7.11 -3.68
C THR A 199 8.32 5.76 -2.96
N SER A 200 8.89 4.75 -3.61
CA SER A 200 8.92 3.38 -3.13
C SER A 200 10.27 2.99 -2.56
N TYR A 201 10.24 2.23 -1.47
CA TYR A 201 11.41 1.76 -0.73
C TYR A 201 11.33 0.26 -0.45
N LEU A 202 12.50 -0.38 -0.40
CA LEU A 202 12.69 -1.72 0.15
C LEU A 202 13.54 -1.65 1.40
N TYR A 203 13.23 -2.52 2.36
CA TYR A 203 13.76 -2.46 3.71
C TYR A 203 14.68 -3.63 4.03
N SER A 204 15.91 -3.24 4.37
CA SER A 204 16.83 -3.87 5.33
C SER A 204 17.58 -2.73 6.05
N GLU A 205 18.00 -1.74 5.28
CA GLU A 205 17.92 -0.28 5.56
C GLU A 205 17.01 0.33 4.47
N PRO A 206 16.41 1.53 4.65
CA PRO A 206 15.54 2.11 3.62
C PRO A 206 16.31 2.41 2.34
N LYS A 207 15.99 1.69 1.26
CA LYS A 207 16.58 1.92 -0.06
C LYS A 207 15.50 2.28 -1.06
N GLU A 208 15.62 3.47 -1.64
CA GLU A 208 14.74 3.93 -2.70
C GLU A 208 14.89 3.06 -3.95
N ILE A 209 13.77 2.68 -4.55
CA ILE A 209 13.72 1.87 -5.77
C ILE A 209 13.01 2.58 -6.93
N GLY A 210 12.40 3.74 -6.69
CA GLY A 210 11.83 4.59 -7.73
C GLY A 210 10.63 5.40 -7.26
N THR A 211 10.15 6.23 -8.18
CA THR A 211 8.92 7.02 -8.03
C THR A 211 7.88 6.59 -9.05
N ALA A 212 6.61 6.70 -8.68
CA ALA A 212 5.47 6.48 -9.53
C ALA A 212 4.39 7.53 -9.23
N VAL A 213 3.45 7.71 -10.16
CA VAL A 213 2.31 8.61 -9.96
C VAL A 213 1.04 7.77 -9.88
N ILE A 214 0.19 8.04 -8.89
CA ILE A 214 -1.11 7.38 -8.77
C ILE A 214 -2.00 7.82 -9.93
N ALA A 215 -2.57 6.86 -10.64
CA ALA A 215 -3.52 7.10 -11.71
C ALA A 215 -4.64 6.04 -11.69
N GLY A 216 -5.89 6.49 -11.61
CA GLY A 216 -7.04 5.61 -11.48
C GLY A 216 -7.03 4.80 -10.18
N GLY A 217 -6.52 5.38 -9.09
CA GLY A 217 -6.40 4.71 -7.79
C GLY A 217 -5.38 3.57 -7.77
N ALA A 218 -4.38 3.59 -8.65
CA ALA A 218 -3.34 2.57 -8.72
C ALA A 218 -1.99 3.13 -9.17
N TYR A 219 -0.91 2.43 -8.82
CA TYR A 219 0.41 2.62 -9.40
C TYR A 219 1.16 1.28 -9.46
N THR A 220 2.21 1.23 -10.29
CA THR A 220 3.06 0.05 -10.43
C THR A 220 4.51 0.41 -10.13
N GLN A 221 5.18 -0.43 -9.36
CA GLN A 221 6.60 -0.32 -9.04
C GLN A 221 7.31 -1.62 -9.40
N THR A 222 8.38 -1.53 -10.19
CA THR A 222 9.23 -2.68 -10.48
C THR A 222 10.09 -3.00 -9.25
N ILE A 223 10.00 -4.24 -8.77
CA ILE A 223 10.85 -4.82 -7.74
C ILE A 223 12.05 -5.50 -8.42
N PRO A 224 13.29 -5.03 -8.18
CA PRO A 224 14.47 -5.63 -8.78
C PRO A 224 14.72 -7.07 -8.31
N ALA A 225 15.31 -7.89 -9.19
CA ALA A 225 15.55 -9.31 -8.94
C ALA A 225 16.38 -9.58 -7.67
N GLU A 226 17.32 -8.69 -7.33
CA GLU A 226 18.15 -8.84 -6.13
C GLU A 226 17.36 -8.77 -4.80
N PHE A 227 16.12 -8.28 -4.82
CA PHE A 227 15.23 -8.22 -3.65
C PHE A 227 14.16 -9.32 -3.65
N THR A 228 14.33 -10.34 -4.48
CA THR A 228 13.39 -11.46 -4.58
C THR A 228 14.00 -12.76 -4.06
N THR A 229 15.18 -12.71 -3.45
CA THR A 229 15.89 -13.90 -2.94
C THR A 229 15.81 -14.08 -1.43
N GLU A 230 15.57 -13.00 -0.70
CA GLU A 230 15.43 -12.98 0.76
C GLU A 230 14.15 -12.22 1.14
N PRO A 231 13.64 -12.39 2.37
CA PRO A 231 12.52 -11.59 2.83
C PRO A 231 12.87 -10.11 2.94
N HIS A 232 11.99 -9.24 2.44
CA HIS A 232 12.11 -7.80 2.50
C HIS A 232 10.76 -7.16 2.81
N THR A 233 10.78 -5.98 3.42
CA THR A 233 9.57 -5.15 3.53
C THR A 233 9.59 -4.11 2.43
N TYR A 234 8.51 -4.02 1.67
CA TYR A 234 8.22 -2.95 0.74
C TYR A 234 7.37 -1.90 1.44
N ALA A 235 7.66 -0.62 1.24
CA ALA A 235 6.73 0.44 1.57
C ALA A 235 6.86 1.62 0.60
N SER A 236 5.80 2.40 0.51
CA SER A 236 5.74 3.58 -0.34
C SER A 236 5.16 4.77 0.41
N TYR A 237 5.66 5.96 0.10
CA TYR A 237 5.25 7.21 0.74
C TYR A 237 5.01 8.30 -0.28
N ASP A 238 4.10 9.22 0.02
CA ASP A 238 3.93 10.44 -0.78
C ASP A 238 4.85 11.58 -0.31
N GLU A 239 4.74 12.73 -0.97
CA GLU A 239 5.51 13.94 -0.66
C GLU A 239 5.30 14.49 0.76
N TYR A 240 4.16 14.17 1.39
CA TYR A 240 3.85 14.57 2.77
C TYR A 240 4.39 13.57 3.80
N GLY A 241 4.97 12.47 3.34
CA GLY A 241 5.45 11.38 4.19
C GLY A 241 4.33 10.49 4.71
N ARG A 242 3.16 10.46 4.07
CA ARG A 242 2.10 9.51 4.44
C ARG A 242 2.41 8.14 3.86
N LEU A 243 2.14 7.08 4.63
CA LEU A 243 2.28 5.72 4.14
C LEU A 243 1.18 5.44 3.11
N ILE A 244 1.54 5.03 1.90
CA ILE A 244 0.57 4.69 0.84
C ILE A 244 0.29 3.19 0.87
N ALA A 245 1.33 2.37 0.83
CA ALA A 245 1.21 0.92 0.95
C ALA A 245 2.45 0.32 1.62
N ALA A 246 2.25 -0.82 2.28
CA ALA A 246 3.31 -1.67 2.81
C ALA A 246 3.03 -3.16 2.54
N ALA A 247 4.09 -3.93 2.28
CA ALA A 247 3.98 -5.36 2.00
C ALA A 247 5.22 -6.11 2.47
N THR A 248 5.03 -7.35 2.92
CA THR A 248 6.16 -8.27 3.11
C THR A 248 6.35 -9.11 1.86
N LEU A 249 7.56 -9.04 1.31
CA LEU A 249 8.11 -9.92 0.29
C LEU A 249 8.77 -11.09 1.03
N ASP A 250 8.41 -12.33 0.74
CA ASP A 250 8.88 -13.51 1.49
C ASP A 250 10.08 -14.24 0.86
N GLY A 251 10.71 -13.64 -0.15
CA GLY A 251 11.82 -14.23 -0.91
C GLY A 251 11.39 -15.11 -2.10
N GLY A 252 10.11 -15.11 -2.45
CA GLY A 252 9.60 -15.70 -3.68
C GLY A 252 9.55 -17.23 -3.68
N ALA A 253 8.84 -17.79 -4.66
CA ALA A 253 8.85 -19.22 -4.90
C ALA A 253 10.15 -19.61 -5.61
N SER A 254 10.87 -20.59 -5.08
CA SER A 254 11.95 -21.25 -5.82
C SER A 254 11.41 -21.68 -7.17
N SER A 255 12.07 -21.26 -8.26
CA SER A 255 11.83 -21.81 -9.59
C SER A 255 12.37 -23.24 -9.66
N GLU A 256 11.72 -24.17 -8.96
CA GLU A 256 11.79 -25.56 -9.36
C GLU A 256 11.15 -25.63 -10.74
N GLY A 257 11.96 -25.45 -11.79
CA GLY A 257 11.58 -25.84 -13.15
C GLY A 257 10.98 -27.25 -13.12
N PRO A 258 10.08 -27.61 -14.05
CA PRO A 258 9.29 -28.83 -13.97
C PRO A 258 10.19 -29.99 -13.55
N ALA A 259 9.87 -30.58 -12.38
CA ALA A 259 10.70 -31.57 -11.70
C ALA A 259 11.36 -32.47 -12.74
N ALA A 260 12.70 -32.46 -12.79
CA ALA A 260 13.45 -33.26 -13.73
C ALA A 260 12.88 -34.68 -13.68
N THR A 261 12.25 -35.11 -14.77
CA THR A 261 11.74 -36.48 -14.87
C THR A 261 12.92 -37.39 -14.50
N PRO A 262 12.78 -38.28 -13.50
CA PRO A 262 13.87 -39.13 -13.08
C PRO A 262 14.47 -39.77 -14.32
N ALA A 263 15.78 -39.56 -14.54
CA ALA A 263 16.46 -40.19 -15.65
C ALA A 263 16.17 -41.70 -15.57
N PRO A 264 15.71 -42.34 -16.66
CA PRO A 264 15.38 -43.76 -16.60
C PRO A 264 16.62 -44.50 -16.11
N THR A 265 16.47 -45.19 -14.99
CA THR A 265 17.51 -46.07 -14.47
C THR A 265 17.82 -47.07 -15.58
N ALA A 266 19.08 -47.08 -16.06
CA ALA A 266 19.52 -48.02 -17.06
C ALA A 266 19.22 -49.43 -16.54
N THR A 267 18.25 -50.10 -17.17
CA THR A 267 17.96 -51.50 -16.89
C THR A 267 19.17 -52.28 -17.38
N ALA A 268 19.87 -52.96 -16.45
CA ALA A 268 20.96 -53.85 -16.80
C ALA A 268 20.48 -54.86 -17.85
N ALA A 269 21.22 -54.98 -18.95
CA ALA A 269 20.93 -55.93 -20.00
C ALA A 269 20.89 -57.36 -19.41
N PRO A 270 19.85 -58.16 -19.68
CA PRO A 270 19.79 -59.52 -19.16
C PRO A 270 20.90 -60.36 -19.79
N VAL A 271 21.75 -60.92 -18.93
CA VAL A 271 22.70 -61.98 -19.30
C VAL A 271 21.90 -63.22 -19.70
N ALA A 272 22.19 -63.78 -20.87
CA ALA A 272 21.52 -64.96 -21.39
C ALA A 272 21.67 -66.15 -20.42
N PRO A 273 20.57 -66.81 -20.01
CA PRO A 273 20.65 -67.97 -19.13
C PRO A 273 21.07 -69.22 -19.91
N SER A 274 22.13 -69.87 -19.43
CA SER A 274 22.53 -71.22 -19.85
C SER A 274 21.55 -72.27 -19.33
N THR A 275 21.05 -73.11 -20.23
CA THR A 275 20.09 -74.19 -20.03
C THR A 275 20.49 -75.20 -18.95
N PRO A 276 19.58 -75.54 -18.02
CA PRO A 276 19.53 -76.88 -17.43
C PRO A 276 18.19 -77.58 -17.68
N ALA A 277 18.25 -78.91 -17.60
CA ALA A 277 17.29 -79.90 -18.08
C ALA A 277 15.90 -79.90 -17.42
N ALA A 278 14.96 -80.49 -18.16
CA ALA A 278 13.55 -80.66 -17.83
C ALA A 278 13.28 -81.50 -16.58
N VAL A 279 12.29 -81.08 -15.78
CA VAL A 279 11.50 -81.96 -14.90
C VAL A 279 10.02 -81.56 -14.99
N THR A 280 9.19 -82.58 -15.15
CA THR A 280 7.74 -82.57 -15.34
C THR A 280 6.99 -82.45 -14.01
N THR A 281 5.88 -81.71 -13.98
CA THR A 281 4.50 -82.15 -13.64
C THR A 281 3.60 -81.05 -13.03
N SER A 282 2.44 -80.90 -13.67
CA SER A 282 1.08 -80.66 -13.14
C SER A 282 0.75 -79.50 -12.18
N GLY A 283 -0.12 -78.59 -12.64
CA GLY A 283 -1.02 -77.81 -11.77
C GLY A 283 -1.56 -76.49 -12.35
N LYS A 284 -2.79 -76.50 -12.87
CA LYS A 284 -3.69 -75.37 -13.20
C LYS A 284 -3.74 -74.30 -12.06
N THR A 285 -4.00 -73.00 -12.21
CA THR A 285 -4.67 -72.12 -13.20
C THR A 285 -4.51 -70.64 -12.78
N GLY A 286 -4.47 -69.69 -13.74
CA GLY A 286 -4.77 -68.25 -13.57
C GLY A 286 -3.63 -67.29 -14.00
N ARG A 287 -3.46 -66.94 -15.29
CA ARG A 287 -3.96 -65.71 -16.01
C ARG A 287 -3.91 -64.43 -15.16
N GLY A 288 -3.27 -63.32 -15.55
CA GLY A 288 -2.63 -62.88 -16.79
C GLY A 288 -2.15 -61.42 -16.62
N THR A 289 -1.17 -61.04 -17.44
CA THR A 289 -0.24 -59.91 -17.34
C THR A 289 -0.72 -58.56 -17.90
N LEU A 290 0.01 -57.51 -17.48
CA LEU A 290 0.04 -56.11 -17.91
C LEU A 290 0.14 -55.88 -19.43
N ALA A 291 -0.40 -54.73 -19.88
CA ALA A 291 0.23 -53.89 -20.92
C ALA A 291 -0.28 -52.44 -20.85
N SER A 292 0.56 -51.54 -20.34
CA SER A 292 0.48 -50.10 -20.66
C SER A 292 1.31 -49.85 -21.92
N THR A 293 0.72 -49.21 -22.92
CA THR A 293 1.50 -48.60 -24.01
C THR A 293 1.01 -47.18 -24.20
N GLY A 294 1.93 -46.23 -23.98
CA GLY A 294 1.77 -44.84 -24.37
C GLY A 294 2.01 -44.69 -25.87
N VAL A 295 1.38 -43.67 -26.47
CA VAL A 295 1.75 -43.14 -27.77
C VAL A 295 1.73 -41.62 -27.65
N GLU A 296 2.91 -41.04 -27.84
CA GLU A 296 3.14 -39.64 -28.11
C GLU A 296 2.70 -39.29 -29.54
N THR A 297 2.16 -38.09 -29.74
CA THR A 297 2.23 -37.40 -31.03
C THR A 297 2.50 -35.92 -30.78
N ALA A 298 3.71 -35.49 -31.15
CA ALA A 298 4.08 -34.09 -31.35
C ALA A 298 3.65 -33.61 -32.75
N GLY A 299 3.35 -32.33 -32.91
CA GLY A 299 3.25 -31.73 -34.26
C GLY A 299 2.61 -30.33 -34.39
N LEU A 300 3.49 -29.32 -34.45
CA LEU A 300 3.43 -28.05 -35.20
C LEU A 300 2.63 -26.83 -34.69
N ALA A 301 3.38 -25.72 -34.69
CA ALA A 301 3.01 -24.32 -34.53
C ALA A 301 2.36 -23.71 -35.77
N ALA A 302 1.56 -22.64 -35.60
CA ALA A 302 1.67 -21.34 -36.29
C ALA A 302 0.41 -20.46 -36.10
N GLY A 303 0.64 -19.21 -35.65
CA GLY A 303 0.04 -18.00 -36.25
C GLY A 303 -1.35 -17.54 -35.80
N GLY A 304 -1.45 -16.24 -35.47
CA GLY A 304 -2.69 -15.49 -35.63
C GLY A 304 -2.96 -14.42 -34.58
N ALA A 305 -2.43 -13.22 -34.81
CA ALA A 305 -2.80 -12.00 -34.09
C ALA A 305 -4.21 -11.50 -34.45
N ALA A 306 -4.68 -10.55 -33.63
CA ALA A 306 -5.72 -9.53 -33.87
C ALA A 306 -7.14 -9.81 -33.33
N LEU A 307 -7.55 -9.00 -32.35
CA LEU A 307 -8.63 -8.02 -32.55
C LEU A 307 -8.52 -6.86 -31.54
N LEU A 308 -8.12 -5.71 -32.08
CA LEU A 308 -8.17 -4.37 -31.50
C LEU A 308 -9.39 -3.66 -32.12
N LEU A 309 -9.98 -2.74 -31.35
CA LEU A 309 -10.92 -1.66 -31.71
C LEU A 309 -12.43 -1.91 -31.56
N ALA A 310 -13.00 -1.28 -30.52
CA ALA A 310 -14.07 -0.25 -30.58
C ALA A 310 -14.42 0.15 -29.13
N GLY A 311 -14.53 1.42 -28.71
CA GLY A 311 -14.45 2.70 -29.38
C GLY A 311 -14.44 3.83 -28.32
N ALA A 312 -13.85 4.96 -28.69
CA ALA A 312 -13.80 6.20 -27.92
C ALA A 312 -15.12 7.00 -27.98
N VAL A 313 -15.12 8.18 -27.30
CA VAL A 313 -16.06 9.33 -27.37
C VAL A 313 -17.17 9.25 -26.31
N SER A 314 -17.38 10.14 -25.32
CA SER A 314 -16.93 11.50 -24.91
C SER A 314 -17.40 11.72 -23.44
N LEU A 315 -17.06 12.75 -22.65
CA LEU A 315 -17.04 14.18 -22.91
C LEU A 315 -16.41 14.93 -21.71
N LEU A 316 -15.45 15.82 -22.00
CA LEU A 316 -14.94 16.86 -21.11
C LEU A 316 -16.06 17.83 -20.71
N ALA A 317 -16.16 18.15 -19.42
CA ALA A 317 -16.82 19.37 -18.95
C ALA A 317 -15.86 20.17 -18.06
N VAL A 318 -14.93 20.87 -18.70
CA VAL A 318 -14.25 22.03 -18.12
C VAL A 318 -15.31 23.10 -17.88
N LYS A 319 -15.59 23.44 -16.62
CA LYS A 319 -16.36 24.65 -16.28
C LYS A 319 -15.42 25.71 -15.70
N ARG A 320 -14.83 26.49 -16.61
CA ARG A 320 -14.40 27.86 -16.34
C ARG A 320 -15.62 28.74 -16.05
N ARG A 321 -15.61 29.46 -14.93
CA ARG A 321 -16.16 30.82 -14.75
C ARG A 321 -15.10 31.55 -13.96
N THR A 322 -14.15 32.26 -14.56
CA THR A 322 -14.28 33.64 -15.09
C THR A 322 -15.27 34.55 -14.35
N SER A 323 -14.64 35.56 -13.78
CA SER A 323 -15.07 36.78 -13.13
C SER A 323 -15.85 37.76 -14.01
N ARG A 324 -16.45 38.75 -13.31
CA ARG A 324 -17.05 40.04 -13.71
C ARG A 324 -18.53 40.08 -14.11
N ALA A 325 -19.38 40.52 -13.18
CA ALA A 325 -19.88 41.89 -13.11
C ALA A 325 -20.16 42.26 -11.65
#